data_AF-B0E780-F1
#
_entry.id   AF-B0E780-F1
#
_cell.length_a   1.000
_cell.length_b   1.000
_cell.length_c   1.000
_cell.angle_alpha   90.00
_cell.angle_beta   90.00
_cell.angle_gamma   90.00
#
_symmetry.space_group_name_H-M   'P 1'
#
loop_
_entity.id
_entity.type
_entity.pdbx_description
1 polymer ?
#
loop_
_entity_poly.entity_id
_entity_poly.type
_entity_poly.pdbx_seq_one_letter_code
_entity_poly.pdbx_strand_id
1 'polypeptide(L)'
;MTQLFDLISFPPFKLKDTINVPIYQALTRVICSQFGTVYPSIQPSLKLIENLRDKLVNSNNPEIVIKNGTDYYNYLNLLIHRIDLNSNTLQVNFKWSDTLKRIIIVVLH
;
A
#
# COMPACT_ATOMS: atom_id res chain seq x y z
N MET A 1 -9.96 43.38 -15.73
CA MET A 1 -10.07 42.72 -14.42
C MET A 1 -9.15 41.52 -14.41
N THR A 2 -7.96 41.67 -13.86
CA THR A 2 -7.01 40.58 -13.64
C THR A 2 -7.49 39.78 -12.43
N GLN A 3 -7.88 38.52 -12.65
CA GLN A 3 -8.10 37.55 -11.58
C GLN A 3 -6.73 37.21 -10.96
N LEU A 4 -6.25 38.11 -10.12
CA LEU A 4 -5.11 37.95 -9.20
C LEU A 4 -5.53 37.03 -8.04
N PHE A 5 -5.95 35.81 -8.36
CA PHE A 5 -5.59 34.71 -7.48
C PHE A 5 -4.12 34.47 -7.80
N ASP A 6 -3.25 35.21 -7.12
CA ASP A 6 -1.88 34.77 -6.92
C ASP A 6 -2.00 33.34 -6.39
N LEU A 7 -1.79 32.40 -7.31
CA LEU A 7 -2.01 30.99 -7.10
C LEU A 7 -0.88 30.56 -6.16
N ILE A 8 -1.11 30.69 -4.85
CA ILE A 8 -0.17 30.23 -3.84
C ILE A 8 0.07 28.75 -4.15
N SER A 9 1.25 28.45 -4.67
CA SER A 9 1.59 27.12 -5.12
C SER A 9 1.59 26.20 -3.91
N PHE A 10 0.73 25.19 -3.92
CA PHE A 10 0.74 24.16 -2.89
C PHE A 10 2.11 23.45 -2.93
N PRO A 11 2.74 23.23 -1.77
CA PRO A 11 4.02 22.52 -1.73
C PRO A 11 3.87 21.13 -2.37
N PRO A 12 4.79 20.72 -3.26
CA PRO A 12 4.67 19.45 -3.95
C PRO A 12 4.94 18.30 -2.98
N PHE A 13 3.89 17.61 -2.55
CA PHE A 13 4.01 16.35 -1.82
C PHE A 13 4.28 15.21 -2.79
N LYS A 14 5.25 14.36 -2.45
CA LYS A 14 5.52 13.12 -3.18
C LYS A 14 4.96 11.93 -2.43
N LEU A 15 4.48 10.94 -3.17
CA LEU A 15 4.12 9.64 -2.61
C LEU A 15 5.40 8.88 -2.25
N LYS A 16 5.34 8.04 -1.21
CA LYS A 16 6.41 7.10 -0.88
C LYS A 16 6.45 6.00 -1.94
N ASP A 17 7.63 5.62 -2.39
CA ASP A 17 7.75 4.43 -3.23
C ASP A 17 7.66 3.18 -2.34
N THR A 18 7.20 2.09 -2.91
CA THR A 18 7.16 0.80 -2.23
C THR A 18 7.44 -0.29 -3.25
N ILE A 19 7.81 -1.47 -2.78
CA ILE A 19 7.95 -2.65 -3.64
C ILE A 19 6.66 -3.45 -3.61
N ASN A 20 6.42 -4.17 -4.70
CA ASN A 20 5.36 -5.16 -4.69
C ASN A 20 5.75 -6.33 -3.78
N VAL A 21 4.78 -6.89 -3.06
CA VAL A 21 5.01 -7.99 -2.12
C VAL A 21 3.87 -9.00 -2.26
N PRO A 22 4.17 -10.32 -2.35
CA PRO A 22 3.16 -11.35 -2.50
C PRO A 22 2.39 -11.55 -1.18
N ILE A 23 1.29 -10.83 -1.02
CA ILE A 23 0.48 -10.83 0.20
C ILE A 23 -0.60 -11.93 0.16
N TYR A 24 -1.02 -12.40 -1.01
CA TYR A 24 -2.04 -13.44 -1.13
C TYR A 24 -1.63 -14.72 -0.39
N GLN A 25 -0.41 -15.21 -0.64
CA GLN A 25 0.10 -16.43 -0.03
C GLN A 25 0.30 -16.27 1.48
N ALA A 26 0.72 -15.10 1.93
CA ALA A 26 0.89 -14.81 3.35
C ALA A 26 -0.45 -14.80 4.09
N LEU A 27 -1.44 -14.08 3.56
CA LEU A 27 -2.78 -14.05 4.15
C LEU A 27 -3.43 -15.43 4.16
N THR A 28 -3.27 -16.21 3.10
CA THR A 28 -3.74 -17.60 3.02
C THR A 28 -3.13 -18.45 4.14
N ARG A 29 -1.81 -18.33 4.40
CA ARG A 29 -1.13 -19.03 5.49
C ARG A 29 -1.66 -18.63 6.86
N VAL A 30 -1.85 -17.33 7.09
CA VAL A 30 -2.38 -16.82 8.37
C VAL A 30 -3.80 -17.35 8.61
N ILE A 31 -4.68 -17.27 7.61
CA ILE A 31 -6.06 -17.79 7.74
C ILE A 31 -6.04 -19.29 8.01
N CYS A 32 -5.25 -20.05 7.25
CA CYS A 32 -5.11 -21.49 7.46
C CYS A 32 -4.61 -21.81 8.87
N SER A 33 -3.66 -21.03 9.41
CA SER A 33 -3.14 -21.23 10.77
C SER A 33 -4.17 -20.97 11.89
N GLN A 34 -5.12 -20.06 11.66
CA GLN A 34 -6.13 -19.69 12.67
C GLN A 34 -7.42 -20.51 12.56
N PHE A 35 -7.81 -20.88 11.34
CA PHE A 35 -9.11 -21.51 11.05
C PHE A 35 -8.98 -22.95 10.52
N GLY A 36 -7.76 -23.47 10.34
CA GLY A 36 -7.48 -24.82 9.84
C GLY A 36 -7.66 -25.01 8.33
N THR A 37 -8.36 -24.10 7.65
CA THR A 37 -8.57 -24.12 6.20
C THR A 37 -8.85 -22.73 5.65
N VAL A 38 -8.75 -22.56 4.33
CA VAL A 38 -9.13 -21.34 3.62
C VAL A 38 -10.33 -21.65 2.75
N TYR A 39 -11.48 -21.07 3.11
CA TYR A 39 -12.70 -21.25 2.34
C TYR A 39 -12.55 -20.69 0.91
N PRO A 40 -12.99 -21.41 -0.13
CA PRO A 40 -12.92 -20.94 -1.52
C PRO A 40 -13.59 -19.59 -1.75
N SER A 41 -14.63 -19.26 -0.97
CA SER A 41 -15.34 -17.98 -1.02
C SER A 41 -14.47 -16.77 -0.65
N ILE A 42 -13.40 -16.97 0.12
CA ILE A 42 -12.51 -15.90 0.61
C ILE A 42 -11.36 -15.66 -0.38
N GLN A 43 -10.99 -16.65 -1.19
CA GLN A 43 -9.87 -16.55 -2.13
C GLN A 43 -9.97 -15.37 -3.12
N PRO A 44 -11.15 -15.03 -3.70
CA PRO A 44 -11.29 -13.86 -4.55
C PRO A 44 -10.97 -12.55 -3.82
N SER A 45 -11.36 -12.43 -2.55
CA SER A 45 -11.07 -11.25 -1.74
C SER A 45 -9.58 -11.11 -1.46
N LEU A 46 -8.88 -12.21 -1.17
CA LEU A 46 -7.42 -12.17 -0.96
C LEU A 46 -6.67 -11.77 -2.24
N LYS A 47 -7.10 -12.31 -3.40
CA LYS A 47 -6.54 -11.91 -4.71
C LYS A 47 -6.84 -10.45 -5.04
N LEU A 48 -8.02 -9.96 -4.68
CA LEU A 48 -8.38 -8.56 -4.88
C LEU A 48 -7.46 -7.63 -4.09
N ILE A 49 -7.12 -7.96 -2.84
CA ILE A 49 -6.21 -7.16 -2.01
C ILE A 49 -4.82 -7.09 -2.65
N GLU A 50 -4.30 -8.20 -3.15
CA GLU A 50 -3.02 -8.23 -3.89
C GLU A 50 -3.08 -7.39 -5.17
N ASN A 51 -4.13 -7.57 -5.99
CA ASN A 51 -4.32 -6.78 -7.21
C ASN A 51 -4.42 -5.26 -6.94
N LEU A 52 -5.07 -4.86 -5.85
CA LEU A 52 -5.14 -3.46 -5.45
C LEU A 52 -3.76 -2.91 -5.09
N ARG A 53 -2.96 -3.68 -4.35
CA ARG A 53 -1.56 -3.33 -4.06
C ARG A 53 -0.75 -3.17 -5.34
N ASP A 54 -0.82 -4.14 -6.24
CA ASP A 54 -0.08 -4.14 -7.51
C ASP A 54 -0.38 -2.88 -8.32
N LYS A 55 -1.66 -2.49 -8.39
CA LYS A 55 -2.07 -1.26 -9.08
C LYS A 55 -1.51 0.00 -8.40
N LEU A 56 -1.42 0.01 -7.07
CA LEU A 56 -0.89 1.16 -6.32
C LEU A 56 0.63 1.30 -6.44
N VAL A 57 1.36 0.17 -6.44
CA VAL A 57 2.82 0.19 -6.62
C VAL A 57 3.22 0.68 -8.01
N ASN A 58 2.43 0.34 -9.02
CA ASN A 58 2.76 0.60 -10.42
C ASN A 58 2.06 1.84 -11.02
N SER A 59 1.36 2.65 -10.22
CA SER A 59 0.60 3.80 -10.72
C SER A 59 1.03 5.12 -10.10
N ASN A 60 1.27 6.10 -10.95
CA ASN A 60 1.43 7.50 -10.59
C ASN A 60 0.18 8.33 -10.96
N ASN A 61 -0.89 7.69 -11.41
CA ASN A 61 -2.13 8.38 -11.76
C ASN A 61 -2.91 8.71 -10.48
N PRO A 62 -3.20 10.01 -10.19
CA PRO A 62 -3.84 10.40 -8.94
C PRO A 62 -5.20 9.75 -8.70
N GLU A 63 -6.04 9.59 -9.72
CA GLU A 63 -7.37 8.99 -9.59
C GLU A 63 -7.27 7.51 -9.22
N ILE A 64 -6.33 6.79 -9.84
CA ILE A 64 -6.05 5.38 -9.55
C ILE A 64 -5.53 5.24 -8.12
N VAL A 65 -4.61 6.11 -7.72
CA VAL A 65 -4.02 6.10 -6.37
C VAL A 65 -5.07 6.40 -5.31
N ILE A 66 -5.91 7.41 -5.50
CA ILE A 66 -6.95 7.78 -4.53
C ILE A 66 -7.98 6.66 -4.40
N LYS A 67 -8.52 6.18 -5.52
CA LYS A 67 -9.57 5.15 -5.52
C LYS A 67 -9.05 3.83 -4.97
N ASN A 68 -8.02 3.26 -5.60
CA ASN A 68 -7.50 1.96 -5.19
C ASN A 68 -6.83 2.04 -3.81
N GLY A 69 -6.27 3.19 -3.43
CA GLY A 69 -5.66 3.41 -2.12
C GLY A 69 -6.70 3.37 -1.01
N THR A 70 -7.84 4.01 -1.24
CA THR A 70 -8.99 3.97 -0.33
C THR A 70 -9.55 2.55 -0.22
N ASP A 71 -9.78 1.88 -1.36
CA ASP A 71 -10.29 0.50 -1.37
C ASP A 71 -9.31 -0.46 -0.65
N TYR A 72 -8.01 -0.36 -0.95
CA TYR A 72 -6.98 -1.16 -0.33
C TYR A 72 -6.94 -0.95 1.19
N TYR A 73 -6.99 0.30 1.65
CA TYR A 73 -7.04 0.63 3.07
C TYR A 73 -8.28 0.03 3.75
N ASN A 74 -9.46 0.16 3.13
CA ASN A 74 -10.70 -0.37 3.67
C ASN A 74 -10.65 -1.90 3.82
N TYR A 75 -10.11 -2.61 2.82
CA TYR A 75 -9.94 -4.06 2.92
C TYR A 75 -8.93 -4.45 4.00
N LEU A 76 -7.81 -3.74 4.14
CA LEU A 76 -6.84 -3.99 5.21
C LEU A 76 -7.47 -3.75 6.59
N ASN A 77 -8.26 -2.69 6.74
CA ASN A 77 -8.96 -2.36 7.97
C ASN A 77 -10.00 -3.43 8.34
N LEU A 78 -10.75 -3.96 7.37
CA LEU A 78 -11.64 -5.10 7.62
C LEU A 78 -10.85 -6.36 8.00
N LEU A 79 -9.66 -6.54 7.45
CA LEU A 79 -8.84 -7.74 7.64
C LEU A 79 -8.22 -7.78 9.05
N ILE A 80 -7.68 -6.66 9.53
CA ILE A 80 -7.06 -6.57 10.87
C ILE A 80 -8.06 -6.80 12.01
N HIS A 81 -9.35 -6.52 11.79
CA HIS A 81 -10.40 -6.80 12.76
C HIS A 81 -10.92 -8.24 12.73
N ARG A 82 -10.54 -9.05 11.74
CA ARG A 82 -11.06 -10.41 11.54
C ARG A 82 -10.00 -11.50 11.70
N ILE A 83 -8.74 -11.15 11.53
CA ILE A 83 -7.62 -12.08 11.51
C ILE A 83 -6.52 -11.48 12.39
N ASP A 84 -5.91 -12.31 13.25
CA ASP A 84 -4.74 -11.87 14.00
C ASP A 84 -3.54 -11.71 13.06
N LEU A 85 -3.17 -10.46 12.78
CA LEU A 85 -2.04 -10.06 11.94
C LEU A 85 -0.76 -9.80 12.73
N ASN A 86 -0.69 -10.17 14.02
CA ASN A 86 0.50 -9.99 14.83
C ASN A 86 1.76 -10.44 14.07
N SER A 87 2.80 -9.62 14.15
CA SER A 87 3.90 -9.50 13.19
C SER A 87 4.71 -10.77 12.90
N ASN A 88 4.52 -11.84 13.68
CA ASN A 88 5.17 -13.13 13.45
C ASN A 88 4.41 -14.06 12.50
N THR A 89 3.10 -13.89 12.32
CA THR A 89 2.27 -14.81 11.52
C THR A 89 2.28 -14.47 10.04
N LEU A 90 2.32 -13.17 9.70
CA LEU A 90 2.20 -12.72 8.31
C LEU A 90 3.48 -12.96 7.50
N GLN A 91 4.66 -12.82 8.11
CA GLN A 91 5.98 -13.01 7.47
C GLN A 91 6.13 -12.24 6.13
N VAL A 92 5.48 -11.09 6.00
CA VAL A 92 5.57 -10.20 4.84
C VAL A 92 6.47 -9.03 5.19
N ASN A 93 7.52 -8.83 4.39
CA ASN A 93 8.43 -7.70 4.56
C ASN A 93 7.94 -6.51 3.74
N PHE A 94 7.13 -5.65 4.34
CA PHE A 94 6.74 -4.39 3.71
C PHE A 94 7.89 -3.38 3.78
N LYS A 95 8.23 -2.79 2.64
CA LYS A 95 9.26 -1.74 2.53
C LYS A 95 8.70 -0.51 1.83
N TRP A 96 8.99 0.65 2.38
CA TRP A 96 8.69 1.95 1.79
C TRP A 96 9.95 2.79 1.73
N SER A 97 10.14 3.53 0.64
CA SER A 97 11.16 4.57 0.57
C SER A 97 10.64 5.84 1.26
N ASP A 98 11.53 6.57 1.92
CA ASP A 98 11.19 7.90 2.39
C ASP A 98 11.22 8.90 1.24
N THR A 99 10.25 9.82 1.24
CA THR A 99 10.06 10.84 0.21
C THR A 99 11.17 11.89 0.16
N LEU A 100 12.01 11.97 1.21
CA LEU A 100 13.00 13.04 1.42
C LEU A 100 14.46 12.64 1.19
N LYS A 101 14.78 11.41 0.79
CA LYS A 101 16.19 11.04 0.54
C LYS A 101 16.63 11.37 -0.89
N ARG A 102 17.08 12.61 -1.11
CA ARG A 102 17.89 13.01 -2.28
C ARG A 102 19.15 13.78 -1.85
N ILE A 103 20.26 13.02 -1.78
CA ILE A 103 21.67 13.36 -2.05
C ILE A 103 22.25 14.64 -1.39
N ILE A 104 23.13 14.45 -0.39
CA ILE A 104 24.25 15.37 -0.13
C ILE A 104 25.42 14.86 -0.97
N ILE A 105 25.78 15.54 -2.06
CA ILE A 105 27.11 15.39 -2.66
C ILE A 105 28.04 16.23 -1.77
N VAL A 106 28.75 15.58 -0.85
CA VAL A 106 29.90 16.22 -0.23
C VAL A 106 31.05 16.08 -1.22
N VAL A 107 31.30 17.13 -2.01
CA VAL A 107 32.60 17.30 -2.67
C VAL A 107 33.55 17.78 -1.57
N LEU A 108 34.39 16.88 -1.06
CA LEU A 108 35.57 17.25 -0.30
C LEU A 108 36.67 17.65 -1.31
N HIS A 109 37.15 18.89 -1.21
CA HIS A 109 38.48 19.30 -1.71
C HIS A 109 39.48 19.20 -0.58
#